data_AF-A0A973Q247-F1
#
_entry.id   AF-A0A973Q247-F1
#
_cell.length_a   1.000
_cell.length_b   1.000
_cell.length_c   1.000
_cell.angle_alpha   90.00
_cell.angle_beta   90.00
_cell.angle_gamma   90.00
#
_symmetry.space_group_name_H-M   'P 1'
#
loop_
_entity.id
_entity.type
_entity.pdbx_description
1 polymer ?
#
loop_
_entity_poly.entity_id
_entity_poly.type
_entity_poly.pdbx_seq_one_letter_code
_entity_poly.pdbx_strand_id
1 'polypeptide(L)' 'MSPERLDASLLLIDVPGHWHHITRPGAAVCSATLTSDPPAAESMLRAVFASALRT' A
#
# COMPACT_ATOMS: atom_id res chain seq x y z
N MET A 1 17.73 -11.07 -9.23
CA MET A 1 16.70 -10.02 -9.09
C MET A 1 17.32 -8.73 -9.59
N SER A 2 16.70 -8.03 -10.54
CA SER A 2 17.23 -6.73 -10.99
C SER A 2 17.01 -5.69 -9.87
N PRO A 3 17.98 -4.79 -9.63
CA PRO A 3 17.92 -3.78 -8.56
C PRO A 3 16.86 -2.68 -8.78
N GLU A 4 16.08 -2.74 -9.87
CA GLU A 4 15.12 -1.68 -10.25
C GLU A 4 13.66 -2.05 -10.00
N ARG A 5 13.37 -3.24 -9.47
CA ARG A 5 11.99 -3.69 -9.28
C ARG A 5 11.44 -3.20 -7.95
N LEU A 6 10.64 -2.12 -8.02
CA LEU A 6 9.78 -1.68 -6.92
C LEU A 6 8.59 -2.64 -6.79
N ASP A 7 8.68 -3.59 -5.88
CA ASP A 7 7.58 -4.50 -5.55
C ASP A 7 6.80 -3.95 -4.33
N ALA A 8 5.49 -3.75 -4.50
CA ALA A 8 4.57 -3.47 -3.40
C ALA A 8 3.65 -4.68 -3.16
N SER A 9 3.44 -5.03 -1.90
CA SER A 9 2.52 -6.09 -1.49
C SER A 9 1.37 -5.52 -0.67
N LEU A 10 0.14 -5.83 -1.05
CA LEU A 10 -1.06 -5.37 -0.34
C LEU A 10 -1.90 -6.56 0.10
N LEU A 11 -2.30 -6.56 1.37
CA LEU A 11 -3.34 -7.45 1.89
C LEU A 11 -4.64 -6.66 2.04
N LEU A 12 -5.68 -7.06 1.32
CA LEU A 12 -7.00 -6.44 1.43
C LEU A 12 -7.80 -7.12 2.54
N ILE A 13 -8.45 -6.31 3.37
CA ILE A 13 -9.40 -6.75 4.38
C ILE A 13 -10.75 -6.07 4.17
N ASP A 14 -11.83 -6.77 4.50
CA ASP A 14 -13.19 -6.24 4.40
C ASP A 14 -13.58 -5.58 5.72
N VAL A 15 -13.33 -4.28 5.83
CA VAL A 15 -13.70 -3.45 6.97
C VAL A 15 -14.24 -2.11 6.49
N PRO A 16 -15.20 -1.49 7.21
CA PRO A 16 -15.76 -0.20 6.81
C PRO A 16 -14.73 0.95 6.82
N GLY A 17 -14.92 1.92 5.91
CA GLY A 17 -14.17 3.18 5.89
C GLY A 17 -12.82 3.10 5.17
N HIS A 18 -12.06 4.20 5.17
CA HIS A 18 -10.71 4.23 4.60
C HIS A 18 -9.67 3.95 5.67
N TRP A 19 -9.05 2.78 5.61
CA TRP A 19 -8.03 2.39 6.56
C TRP A 19 -6.87 1.67 5.87
N HIS A 20 -5.65 1.96 6.29
CA HIS A 20 -4.47 1.20 5.91
C HIS A 20 -3.39 1.25 7.00
N HIS A 21 -2.50 0.27 6.97
CA HIS A 21 -1.32 0.20 7.82
C HIS A 21 -0.14 -0.39 7.06
N ILE A 22 0.99 0.32 7.04
CA ILE A 22 2.25 -0.17 6.45
C ILE A 22 2.91 -1.11 7.46
N THR A 23 2.96 -2.40 7.14
CA THR A 23 3.47 -3.45 8.05
C THR A 23 4.99 -3.59 8.00
N ARG A 24 5.58 -3.29 6.83
CA ARG A 24 7.01 -3.24 6.57
C ARG A 24 7.26 -2.41 5.30
N PRO A 25 8.50 -1.96 5.03
CA PRO A 25 8.83 -1.30 3.78
C PRO A 25 8.31 -2.06 2.55
N GLY A 26 7.50 -1.39 1.72
CA GLY A 26 6.88 -1.95 0.53
C GLY A 26 5.67 -2.86 0.77
N ALA A 27 5.14 -2.97 1.99
CA ALA A 27 3.96 -3.79 2.25
C ALA A 27 2.95 -3.16 3.21
N ALA A 28 1.65 -3.29 2.89
CA ALA A 28 0.57 -2.78 3.73
C ALA A 28 -0.64 -3.72 3.80
N VAL A 29 -1.45 -3.54 4.84
CA VAL A 29 -2.82 -4.05 4.94
C VAL A 29 -3.76 -2.87 4.73
N CYS A 30 -4.82 -3.03 3.96
CA CYS A 30 -5.79 -1.97 3.70
C CYS A 30 -7.22 -2.49 3.54
N SER A 31 -8.18 -1.60 3.81
CA SER A 31 -9.61 -1.86 3.58
C SER A 31 -9.94 -1.94 2.08
N ALA A 32 -10.82 -2.85 1.68
CA ALA A 32 -11.30 -2.96 0.29
C ALA A 32 -11.97 -1.68 -0.23
N THR A 33 -12.70 -0.98 0.63
CA THR A 33 -13.30 0.34 0.38
C THR A 33 -12.26 1.38 -0.04
N LEU A 34 -11.11 1.46 0.65
CA LEU A 34 -10.00 2.35 0.26
C LEU A 34 -9.49 2.03 -1.14
N THR A 35 -9.39 0.75 -1.52
CA THR A 35 -8.92 0.36 -2.85
C THR A 35 -9.91 0.65 -3.98
N SER A 36 -11.18 0.91 -3.63
CA SER A 36 -12.24 1.27 -4.57
C SER A 36 -12.35 2.79 -4.80
N ASP A 37 -11.62 3.60 -4.03
CA ASP A 37 -11.51 5.05 -4.19
C ASP A 37 -10.14 5.40 -4.83
N PRO A 38 -10.08 5.74 -6.14
CA PRO A 38 -8.80 5.87 -6.84
C PRO A 38 -7.84 6.92 -6.23
N PRO A 39 -8.27 8.14 -5.86
CA PRO A 39 -7.44 9.07 -5.10
C PRO A 39 -6.86 8.50 -3.79
N ALA A 40 -7.67 7.80 -2.99
CA ALA A 40 -7.20 7.23 -1.73
C ALA A 40 -6.24 6.06 -1.97
N ALA A 41 -6.54 5.20 -2.93
CA ALA A 41 -5.68 4.10 -3.36
C ALA A 41 -4.32 4.61 -3.86
N GLU A 42 -4.29 5.67 -4.66
CA GLU A 42 -3.06 6.30 -5.15
C GLU A 42 -2.21 6.83 -3.99
N SER A 43 -2.82 7.60 -3.09
CA SER A 43 -2.13 8.16 -1.93
C SER A 43 -1.49 7.08 -1.06
N MET A 44 -2.24 5.99 -0.79
CA MET A 44 -1.72 4.83 -0.06
C MET A 44 -0.57 4.16 -0.82
N LEU A 45 -0.72 3.87 -2.11
CA LEU A 45 0.32 3.22 -2.92
C LEU A 45 1.61 4.04 -2.92
N ARG A 46 1.53 5.37 -3.06
CA ARG A 46 2.70 6.26 -2.97
C ARG A 46 3.40 6.13 -1.62
N ALA A 47 2.65 6.07 -0.52
CA ALA A 47 3.22 5.88 0.81
C ALA A 47 3.93 4.52 0.95
N VAL A 48 3.32 3.45 0.43
CA VAL A 48 3.90 2.09 0.45
C VAL A 48 5.20 2.04 -0.35
N PHE A 49 5.22 2.57 -1.59
CA PHE A 49 6.45 2.63 -2.39
C PHE A 49 7.53 3.50 -1.73
N ALA A 50 7.16 4.67 -1.21
CA ALA A 50 8.11 5.57 -0.55
C ALA A 50 8.75 4.94 0.70
N SER A 51 8.05 4.05 1.39
CA SER A 51 8.60 3.32 2.54
C SER A 51 9.73 2.37 2.16
N ALA A 52 9.69 1.78 0.96
CA ALA A 52 10.71 0.86 0.43
C ALA A 52 11.97 1.56 -0.11
N LEU A 53 11.89 2.87 -0.39
CA LEU A 53 13.02 3.67 -0.87
C LEU A 53 13.95 4.16 0.25
N ARG A 54 13.55 4.00 1.51
CA ARG A 54 14.31 4.46 2.69
C ARG A 54 15.12 3.34 3.38
N THR A 55 15.14 2.15 2.78
CA THR A 55 15.90 0.98 3.25
C THR A 55 17.11 0.75 2.37
#